data_AF-A0A969WT35-F1
#
_entry.id   AF-A0A969WT35-F1
#
_cell.length_a   1.000
_cell.length_b   1.000
_cell.length_c   1.000
_cell.angle_alpha   90.00
_cell.angle_beta   90.00
_cell.angle_gamma   90.00
#
_symmetry.space_group_name_H-M   'P 1'
#
loop_
_entity.id
_entity.type
_entity.pdbx_description
1 polymer ?
#
loop_
_entity_poly.entity_id
_entity_poly.type
_entity_poly.pdbx_seq_one_letter_code
_entity_poly.pdbx_strand_id
1 'polypeptide(L)'
;RQVEHIDYIDIYDERPYLNLVEWGVADVEADVALCGLSGSPTKVKRIENVSFQTKENKKLSDSDDDINELMKELIENHTIG
;
A
#
# COMPACT_ATOMS: atom_id res chain seq x y z
N ARG A 1 39.65 -27.80 5.59
CA ARG A 1 38.70 -28.89 5.93
C ARG A 1 37.35 -28.21 6.16
N GLN A 2 36.59 -27.94 5.09
CA GLN A 2 35.14 -27.71 5.23
C GLN A 2 34.56 -29.09 5.61
N VAL A 3 33.56 -29.21 6.50
CA VAL A 3 32.26 -28.55 6.44
C VAL A 3 31.77 -28.31 7.86
N GLU A 4 31.49 -27.05 8.20
CA GLU A 4 30.56 -26.74 9.29
C GLU A 4 29.16 -27.16 8.83
N HIS A 5 28.84 -28.44 9.02
CA HIS A 5 27.47 -28.92 9.00
C HIS A 5 26.98 -28.82 10.45
N ILE A 6 26.84 -27.59 10.95
CA ILE A 6 25.99 -27.35 12.11
C ILE A 6 24.59 -27.76 11.62
N ASP A 7 24.11 -28.88 12.16
CA ASP A 7 22.88 -29.53 11.79
C ASP A 7 21.72 -28.53 11.87
N TYR A 8 21.40 -27.93 10.73
CA TYR A 8 20.24 -27.05 10.61
C TYR A 8 18.96 -27.80 11.02
N ILE A 9 18.96 -29.13 10.88
CA ILE A 9 17.90 -30.05 11.30
C ILE A 9 17.74 -30.02 12.84
N ASP A 10 18.84 -30.16 13.59
CA ASP A 10 18.82 -30.13 15.07
C ASP A 10 18.26 -28.80 15.60
N ILE A 11 18.53 -27.69 14.90
CA ILE A 11 18.01 -26.37 15.26
C ILE A 11 16.47 -26.32 15.14
N TYR A 12 15.87 -26.98 14.14
CA TYR A 12 14.41 -27.04 13.99
C TYR A 12 13.76 -27.97 15.03
N ASP A 13 14.46 -29.04 15.44
CA ASP A 13 14.01 -29.95 16.50
C ASP A 13 14.04 -29.29 17.88
N GLU A 14 15.11 -28.54 18.19
CA GLU A 14 15.25 -27.80 19.46
C GLU A 14 14.32 -26.58 19.53
N ARG A 15 13.89 -26.05 18.38
CA ARG A 15 13.12 -24.81 18.29
C ARG A 15 11.86 -25.02 17.45
N PRO A 16 10.85 -25.72 17.99
CA PRO A 16 9.60 -25.98 17.28
C PRO A 16 8.90 -24.72 16.75
N TYR A 17 9.13 -23.57 17.39
CA TYR A 17 8.59 -22.26 16.99
C TYR A 17 9.20 -21.69 15.69
N LEU A 18 10.30 -22.27 15.18
CA LEU A 18 10.83 -21.92 13.86
C LEU A 18 10.06 -22.59 12.72
N ASN A 19 9.22 -23.59 13.03
CA ASN A 19 8.35 -24.21 12.05
C ASN A 19 7.14 -23.31 11.79
N LEU A 20 7.15 -22.62 10.66
CA LEU A 20 6.02 -21.85 10.19
C LEU A 20 5.02 -22.79 9.53
N VAL A 21 3.89 -23.01 10.20
CA VAL A 21 2.79 -23.79 9.64
C VAL A 21 2.07 -22.93 8.60
N GLU A 22 1.96 -23.44 7.39
CA GLU A 22 1.16 -22.83 6.33
C GLU A 22 -0.27 -23.38 6.41
N TRP A 23 -1.26 -22.50 6.36
CA TRP A 23 -2.68 -22.89 6.29
C TRP A 23 -3.21 -22.58 4.90
N GLY A 24 -3.76 -23.59 4.26
CA GLY A 24 -4.52 -23.48 3.02
C GLY A 24 -6.02 -23.31 3.27
N VAL A 25 -6.77 -23.21 2.18
CA VAL A 25 -8.24 -23.05 2.17
C VAL A 25 -8.94 -24.22 2.88
N ALA A 26 -8.39 -25.43 2.76
CA ALA A 26 -8.92 -26.63 3.39
C ALA A 26 -8.73 -26.63 4.92
N ASP A 27 -7.62 -26.07 5.42
CA ASP A 27 -7.30 -26.04 6.85
C ASP A 27 -8.23 -25.11 7.64
N VAL A 28 -8.87 -24.16 6.97
CA VAL A 28 -9.79 -23.18 7.56
C VAL A 28 -11.26 -23.38 7.14
N GLU A 29 -11.57 -24.50 6.47
CA GLU A 29 -12.92 -24.83 5.97
C GLU A 29 -13.57 -23.70 5.15
N ALA A 30 -12.76 -22.93 4.41
CA ALA A 30 -13.28 -21.81 3.63
C ALA A 30 -14.03 -22.29 2.38
N ASP A 31 -15.17 -21.62 2.08
CA ASP A 31 -15.92 -21.87 0.86
C ASP A 31 -15.13 -21.38 -0.36
N VAL A 32 -14.67 -22.32 -1.18
CA VAL A 32 -13.90 -22.07 -2.39
C VAL A 32 -14.65 -21.16 -3.37
N ALA A 33 -15.99 -21.24 -3.42
CA ALA A 33 -16.80 -20.40 -4.30
C ALA A 33 -16.73 -18.91 -3.91
N LEU A 34 -16.51 -18.64 -2.63
CA LEU A 34 -16.37 -17.29 -2.06
C LEU A 34 -14.91 -16.82 -2.00
N CYS A 35 -13.97 -17.63 -2.47
CA CYS A 35 -12.56 -17.26 -2.52
C CYS A 35 -12.16 -16.64 -3.86
N GLY A 36 -11.10 -15.83 -3.84
CA GLY A 36 -10.49 -15.25 -5.04
C GLY A 36 -11.41 -14.32 -5.83
N LEU A 37 -11.15 -14.20 -7.12
CA LEU A 37 -11.92 -13.33 -8.01
C LEU A 37 -13.38 -13.78 -8.15
N SER A 38 -13.64 -15.08 -8.14
CA SER A 38 -14.99 -15.66 -8.26
C SER A 38 -15.89 -15.31 -7.08
N GLY A 39 -15.31 -15.21 -5.88
CA GLY A 39 -16.03 -14.83 -4.68
C GLY A 39 -16.15 -13.32 -4.44
N SER A 40 -15.38 -12.50 -5.18
CA SER A 40 -15.37 -11.05 -4.99
C SER A 40 -16.61 -10.40 -5.62
N PRO A 41 -17.41 -9.63 -4.85
CA PRO A 41 -18.56 -8.89 -5.39
C PRO A 41 -18.16 -7.77 -6.37
N THR A 42 -16.89 -7.34 -6.34
CA THR A 42 -16.37 -6.25 -7.17
C THR A 42 -15.26 -6.74 -8.10
N LYS A 43 -15.14 -6.10 -9.25
CA LYS A 43 -14.10 -6.37 -10.25
C LYS A 43 -13.45 -5.06 -10.69
N VAL A 44 -12.11 -5.00 -10.59
CA VAL A 44 -11.34 -3.84 -11.05
C VAL A 44 -11.55 -3.68 -12.56
N LYS A 45 -12.10 -2.53 -12.97
CA LYS A 45 -12.41 -2.24 -14.38
C LYS A 45 -11.22 -1.63 -15.12
N ARG A 46 -10.49 -0.74 -14.46
CA ARG A 46 -9.30 -0.07 -14.98
C ARG A 46 -8.40 0.31 -13.81
N ILE A 47 -7.10 0.26 -14.03
CA ILE A 47 -6.09 0.78 -13.11
C ILE A 47 -5.58 2.09 -13.72
N GLU A 48 -5.63 3.17 -12.95
CA GLU A 48 -5.12 4.48 -13.34
C GLU A 48 -4.00 4.85 -12.36
N ASN A 49 -2.81 5.12 -12.90
CA ASN A 49 -1.67 5.56 -12.10
C ASN A 49 -1.66 7.09 -12.08
N VAL A 50 -1.87 7.69 -10.90
CA VAL A 50 -1.84 9.13 -10.73
C VAL A 50 -0.44 9.53 -10.25
N SER A 51 0.38 10.01 -11.17
CA SER A 51 1.67 10.63 -10.86
C SER A 51 1.45 12.13 -10.67
N PHE A 52 1.57 12.61 -9.44
CA PHE A 52 1.60 14.05 -9.18
C PHE A 52 2.96 14.60 -9.67
N GLN A 53 2.98 15.11 -10.89
CA GLN A 53 4.15 15.83 -11.40
C GLN A 53 4.08 17.26 -10.87
N THR A 54 5.07 17.59 -10.05
CA THR A 54 5.28 18.89 -9.38
C THR A 54 4.29 19.21 -8.26
N LYS A 55 4.87 19.35 -7.06
CA LYS A 55 4.25 20.07 -5.95
C LYS A 55 4.48 21.55 -6.21
N GLU A 56 3.54 22.22 -6.88
CA GLU A 56 3.63 23.68 -7.03
C GLU A 56 3.56 24.29 -5.63
N ASN A 57 4.65 24.93 -5.21
CA ASN A 57 4.64 25.79 -4.04
C ASN A 57 4.91 27.21 -4.54
N LYS A 58 4.03 28.13 -4.19
CA LYS A 58 4.24 29.56 -4.37
C LYS A 58 4.64 30.14 -3.03
N LYS A 59 5.72 30.92 -3.01
CA LYS A 59 6.10 31.71 -1.85
C LYS A 59 5.57 33.13 -2.07
N LEU A 60 4.65 33.53 -1.23
CA LEU A 60 4.01 34.84 -1.27
C LEU A 60 4.60 35.74 -0.18
N SER A 61 4.64 37.04 -0.44
CA SER A 61 4.95 38.09 0.53
C SER A 61 3.67 38.62 1.20
N ASP A 62 3.83 39.58 2.11
CA ASP A 62 2.74 40.33 2.72
C ASP A 62 2.27 41.53 1.87
N SER A 63 2.73 41.63 0.62
CA SER A 63 2.27 42.69 -0.29
C SER A 63 0.83 42.48 -0.73
N ASP A 64 0.11 43.59 -0.93
CA ASP A 64 -1.29 43.57 -1.36
C ASP A 64 -1.47 42.89 -2.73
N ASP A 65 -0.48 42.96 -3.61
CA ASP A 65 -0.52 42.33 -4.94
C ASP A 65 -0.49 40.79 -4.83
N ASP A 66 0.41 40.24 -4.03
CA ASP A 66 0.53 38.79 -3.81
C ASP A 66 -0.74 38.22 -3.15
N ILE A 67 -1.33 38.96 -2.20
CA ILE A 67 -2.57 38.57 -1.53
C ILE A 67 -3.74 38.59 -2.54
N ASN A 68 -3.82 39.62 -3.39
CA ASN A 68 -4.88 39.72 -4.39
C ASN A 68 -4.78 38.62 -5.45
N GLU A 69 -3.56 38.26 -5.87
CA GLU A 69 -3.34 37.16 -6.80
C GLU A 69 -3.76 35.82 -6.18
N LEU A 70 -3.38 35.56 -4.93
CA LEU A 70 -3.80 34.37 -4.19
C LEU A 70 -5.33 34.26 -4.09
N MET A 71 -6.02 35.35 -3.76
CA MET A 71 -7.47 35.35 -3.63
C MET A 71 -8.18 35.01 -4.96
N LYS A 72 -7.68 35.54 -6.08
CA LYS A 72 -8.21 35.21 -7.41
C LYS A 72 -8.02 33.73 -7.74
N GLU A 73 -6.82 33.21 -7.50
CA GLU A 73 -6.48 31.82 -7.77
C GLU A 73 -7.36 30.85 -6.95
N LEU A 74 -7.60 31.13 -5.67
CA LEU A 74 -8.42 30.26 -4.81
C LEU A 74 -9.89 30.20 -5.22
N ILE A 75 -10.43 31.31 -5.75
CA ILE A 75 -11.80 31.38 -6.28
C ILE A 75 -11.90 30.60 -7.60
N GLU A 76 -10.94 30.80 -8.51
CA GLU A 76 -10.89 30.11 -9.81
C GLU A 76 -10.76 28.60 -9.64
N ASN A 77 -9.94 28.17 -8.68
CA ASN A 77 -9.75 26.75 -8.35
C ASN A 77 -10.89 26.14 -7.51
N HIS A 78 -11.96 26.89 -7.23
CA HIS A 78 -13.09 26.43 -6.40
C HIS A 78 -12.66 25.88 -5.04
N THR A 79 -11.58 26.41 -4.47
CA THR A 79 -11.11 26.04 -3.14
C THR A 79 -11.83 26.85 -2.07
N ILE A 80 -12.20 28.10 -2.40
CA ILE A 80 -13.08 28.94 -1.60
C ILE A 80 -14.20 29.47 -2.50
N GLY A 81 -15.45 29.13 -2.16
CA GLY A 81 -16.64 29.35 -2.99
C GLY A 81 -17.36 28.05 -3.29
#